data_AF-X1IGC4-F1
#
_entry.id   AF-X1IGC4-F1
#
_cell.length_a   1.000
_cell.length_b   1.000
_cell.length_c   1.000
_cell.angle_alpha   90.00
_cell.angle_beta   90.00
_cell.angle_gamma   90.00
#
_symmetry.space_group_name_H-M   'P 1'
#
loop_
_entity.id
_entity.type
_entity.pdbx_description
1 polymer ?
#
loop_
_entity_poly.entity_id
_entity_poly.type
_entity_poly.pdbx_seq_one_letter_code
_entity_poly.pdbx_strand_id
1 'polypeptide(L)' 'MRIGIISDTHDNLPRIKKAVEIFNREKVELVLHAGDFVSPFTFLEFKNLNCPLKGVFGNNDGDKLY' A
#
# COMPACT_ATOMS: atom_id res chain seq x y z
N MET A 1 -3.27 15.47 11.86
CA MET A 1 -3.05 14.01 11.93
C MET A 1 -4.09 13.26 11.11
N ARG A 2 -3.68 12.76 9.94
CA ARG A 2 -4.50 11.88 9.07
C ARG A 2 -3.75 10.58 8.82
N ILE A 3 -4.44 9.45 8.96
CA ILE A 3 -3.92 8.11 8.69
C ILE A 3 -4.73 7.50 7.54
N GLY A 4 -4.04 6.99 6.53
CA GLY A 4 -4.64 6.24 5.43
C GLY A 4 -4.68 4.76 5.77
N ILE A 5 -5.77 4.07 5.43
CA ILE A 5 -5.91 2.62 5.63
C ILE A 5 -6.32 2.00 4.30
N ILE A 6 -5.68 0.90 3.94
CA ILE A 6 -5.96 0.10 2.75
C ILE A 6 -5.70 -1.39 3.06
N SER A 7 -6.28 -2.29 2.28
CA SER A 7 -6.11 -3.74 2.40
C SER A 7 -6.39 -4.38 1.04
N ASP A 8 -6.00 -5.64 0.88
CA ASP A 8 -6.48 -6.50 -0.21
C ASP A 8 -6.26 -5.88 -1.59
N THR A 9 -5.05 -5.37 -1.85
CA THR A 9 -4.77 -4.73 -3.13
C THR A 9 -4.57 -5.72 -4.26
N HIS A 10 -4.20 -6.97 -3.96
CA HIS A 10 -4.16 -8.11 -4.90
C HIS A 10 -3.59 -7.73 -6.28
N ASP A 11 -2.33 -7.30 -6.33
CA ASP A 11 -1.61 -6.95 -7.57
C ASP A 11 -2.23 -5.81 -8.40
N ASN A 12 -3.27 -5.13 -7.92
CA ASN A 12 -4.05 -4.18 -8.71
C ASN A 12 -3.36 -2.80 -8.80
N LEU A 13 -2.28 -2.74 -9.57
CA LEU A 13 -1.46 -1.53 -9.75
C LEU A 13 -2.27 -0.27 -10.09
N PRO A 14 -3.27 -0.29 -11.00
CA PRO A 14 -4.07 0.90 -11.27
C PRO A 14 -4.84 1.41 -10.04
N ARG A 15 -5.33 0.51 -9.18
CA ARG A 15 -6.03 0.88 -7.94
C ARG A 15 -5.06 1.35 -6.86
N ILE A 16 -3.91 0.70 -6.73
CA ILE A 16 -2.84 1.13 -5.81
C ILE A 16 -2.39 2.54 -6.17
N LYS A 17 -2.10 2.81 -7.45
CA LYS A 17 -1.72 4.14 -7.94
C LYS A 17 -2.76 5.20 -7.54
N LYS A 18 -4.03 4.93 -7.80
CA LYS A 18 -5.12 5.85 -7.44
C LYS A 18 -5.20 6.07 -5.92
N ALA A 19 -4.99 5.03 -5.12
CA ALA A 19 -4.96 5.15 -3.66
C ALA A 19 -3.78 6.03 -3.19
N VAL A 20 -2.59 5.83 -3.75
CA VAL A 20 -1.40 6.65 -3.47
C VAL A 20 -1.64 8.12 -3.82
N GLU A 21 -2.23 8.41 -4.99
CA GLU A 21 -2.61 9.77 -5.39
C GLU A 21 -3.58 10.43 -4.39
N ILE A 22 -4.56 9.67 -3.89
CA ILE A 22 -5.51 10.14 -2.88
C ILE A 22 -4.78 10.42 -1.55
N PHE A 23 -3.96 9.49 -1.06
CA PHE A 23 -3.25 9.66 0.22
C PHE A 23 -2.29 10.86 0.18
N ASN A 24 -1.58 11.04 -0.93
CA ASN A 24 -0.70 12.19 -1.15
C ASN A 24 -1.47 13.51 -1.19
N ARG A 25 -2.59 13.56 -1.92
CA ARG A 25 -3.45 14.76 -1.99
C ARG A 25 -4.05 15.13 -0.63
N GLU A 26 -4.48 14.12 0.13
CA GLU A 26 -5.06 14.32 1.46
C GLU A 26 -4.02 14.60 2.54
N LYS A 27 -2.72 14.65 2.19
CA LYS A 27 -1.60 14.89 3.11
C LYS A 27 -1.64 13.95 4.31
N VAL A 28 -1.85 12.66 4.04
CA VAL A 28 -1.76 11.61 5.05
C VAL A 28 -0.34 11.51 5.58
N GLU A 29 -0.20 11.33 6.89
CA GLU A 29 1.10 11.29 7.58
C GLU A 29 1.63 9.85 7.73
N LEU A 30 0.76 8.85 7.60
CA LEU A 30 1.07 7.42 7.66
C LEU A 30 0.00 6.62 6.90
N VAL A 31 0.41 5.66 6.07
CA VAL A 31 -0.50 4.67 5.48
C VAL A 31 -0.31 3.30 6.15
N LEU A 32 -1.42 2.65 6.50
CA LEU A 32 -1.48 1.28 7.02
C LEU A 32 -2.08 0.34 5.97
N HIS A 33 -1.39 -0.77 5.70
CA HIS A 33 -1.87 -1.84 4.83
C HIS A 33 -2.19 -3.10 5.65
N ALA A 34 -3.44 -3.57 5.63
CA ALA A 34 -3.88 -4.68 6.48
C ALA A 34 -3.55 -6.09 5.94
N GLY A 35 -2.87 -6.16 4.79
CA GLY A 35 -2.34 -7.40 4.21
C GLY A 35 -2.90 -7.66 2.82
N ASP A 36 -2.43 -8.75 2.21
CA ASP A 36 -2.78 -9.15 0.84
C ASP A 36 -2.42 -8.03 -0.16
N PHE A 37 -1.15 -7.62 -0.11
CA PHE A 37 -0.57 -6.78 -1.16
C PHE A 37 -0.60 -7.54 -2.48
N VAL A 38 -0.11 -8.79 -2.37
CA VAL A 38 0.29 -9.77 -3.37
C VAL A 38 1.37 -9.24 -4.32
N SER A 39 2.33 -10.10 -4.65
CA SER A 39 3.59 -9.90 -5.39
C SER A 39 4.46 -8.67 -5.02
N PRO A 40 5.80 -8.83 -4.90
CA PRO A 40 6.70 -7.72 -4.54
C PRO A 40 6.64 -6.49 -5.48
N PHE A 41 6.20 -6.68 -6.73
CA PHE A 41 6.12 -5.59 -7.71
C PHE A 41 5.05 -4.54 -7.37
N THR A 42 4.09 -4.81 -6.47
CA THR A 42 3.14 -3.78 -6.00
C THR A 42 3.83 -2.61 -5.31
N PHE A 43 5.03 -2.84 -4.75
CA PHE A 43 5.86 -1.78 -4.19
C PHE A 43 6.27 -0.72 -5.22
N LEU A 44 6.27 -1.03 -6.52
CA LEU A 44 6.56 -0.06 -7.58
C LEU A 44 5.58 1.13 -7.58
N GLU A 45 4.35 0.93 -7.10
CA GLU A 45 3.37 2.01 -6.94
C GLU A 45 3.42 2.61 -5.53
N PHE A 46 3.54 1.78 -4.50
CA PHE A 46 3.58 2.25 -3.11
C PHE A 46 4.80 3.13 -2.78
N LYS A 47 5.94 2.95 -3.47
CA LYS A 47 7.12 3.82 -3.32
C LYS A 47 6.86 5.30 -3.68
N ASN A 48 5.74 5.60 -4.35
CA ASN A 48 5.34 6.96 -4.70
C ASN A 48 4.54 7.66 -3.58
N LEU A 49 4.35 7.01 -2.42
CA LEU A 49 3.80 7.67 -1.23
C LEU A 49 4.78 8.73 -0.68
N ASN A 50 4.26 9.90 -0.36
CA ASN A 50 5.00 10.99 0.30
C ASN A 50 5.11 10.81 1.82
N CYS A 51 4.62 9.68 2.34
CA CYS A 51 4.62 9.36 3.76
C CYS A 51 5.01 7.88 3.97
N PRO A 52 5.39 7.48 5.20
CA PRO A 52 5.69 6.09 5.49
C PRO A 52 4.49 5.17 5.24
N LEU A 53 4.79 3.97 4.75
CA LEU A 53 3.87 2.84 4.68
C LEU A 53 4.25 1.83 5.78
N LYS A 54 3.26 1.34 6.52
CA LYS A 54 3.41 0.20 7.43
C LYS A 54 2.37 -0.84 7.05
N GLY A 55 2.75 -2.11 7.02
CA GLY A 55 1.82 -3.18 6.69
C GLY A 55 2.10 -4.44 7.49
N VAL A 56 1.11 -5.32 7.47
CA VAL A 56 1.22 -6.71 7.93
C VAL A 56 1.06 -7.64 6.74
N PHE A 57 1.56 -8.86 6.84
CA PHE A 57 1.35 -9.87 5.80
C PHE A 57 -0.04 -10.50 5.93
N GLY A 58 -0.76 -10.53 4.83
CA GLY A 58 -1.96 -11.34 4.68
C GLY A 58 -1.62 -12.80 4.36
N ASN A 59 -2.66 -13.62 4.20
CA ASN A 59 -2.52 -15.04 3.91
C ASN A 59 -2.13 -15.31 2.44
N ASN A 60 -2.35 -14.35 1.53
CA ASN A 60 -1.98 -14.47 0.12
C ASN A 60 -0.60 -13.87 -0.20
N ASP A 61 0.05 -13.19 0.75
CA ASP A 61 1.41 -12.68 0.58
C ASP A 61 2.42 -13.85 0.67
N GLY A 62 2.75 -14.46 -0.47
CA GLY A 62 3.67 -15.61 -0.56
C GLY A 62 5.15 -15.22 -0.48
N ASP A 63 5.51 -14.10 -1.10
CA ASP A 63 6.90 -13.63 -1.24
C ASP A 63 7.31 -12.70 -0.09
N LYS A 64 7.11 -13.12 1.16
CA LYS A 64 7.31 -12.25 2.35
C LYS A 64 8.74 -11.75 2.55
N LEU A 65 9.71 -12.41 1.91
CA LEU A 65 11.15 -12.19 2.09
C LEU A 65 11.81 -11.54 0.86
N TYR A 66 11.05 -11.24 -0.18
CA TYR A 66 11.53 -10.66 -1.43
C TYR A 66 10.96 -9.26 -1.66
#